data_AF-A0A524DN21-F1
#
_entry.id   AF-A0A524DN21-F1
#
_cell.length_a   1.000
_cell.length_b   1.000
_cell.length_c   1.000
_cell.angle_alpha   90.00
_cell.angle_beta   90.00
_cell.angle_gamma   90.00
#
_symmetry.space_group_name_H-M   'P 1'
#
loop_
_entity.id
_entity.type
_entity.pdbx_description
1 polymer ?
#
loop_
_entity_poly.entity_id
_entity_poly.type
_entity_poly.pdbx_seq_one_letter_code
_entity_poly.pdbx_strand_id
1 'polypeptide(L)'
;MDDLYSSLGYNLRIVQEFLSIPNERFKLKMILYALSISIEDKITILEKIKAFLIPFSMFRDIQEFMNSTYDYIQKTIEITGGSLNEFVRILIRTVIMGFIQEYVDYVKLSQKEEVFDYLTRA
;
A
#
# COMPACT_ATOMS: atom_id res chain seq x y z
N MET A 1 -23.50 -11.88 10.22
CA MET A 1 -22.92 -10.52 10.31
C MET A 1 -21.60 -10.54 11.05
N ASP A 2 -21.51 -11.13 12.25
CA ASP A 2 -20.26 -11.15 13.06
C ASP A 2 -19.05 -11.78 12.36
N ASP A 3 -19.26 -12.77 11.50
CA ASP A 3 -18.20 -13.46 10.76
C ASP A 3 -17.54 -12.55 9.69
N LEU A 4 -18.33 -11.73 8.99
CA LEU A 4 -17.81 -10.82 7.95
C LEU A 4 -16.97 -9.69 8.55
N TYR A 5 -17.41 -9.10 9.66
CA TYR A 5 -16.60 -8.08 10.35
C TYR A 5 -15.31 -8.68 10.95
N SER A 6 -15.38 -9.93 11.43
CA SER A 6 -14.19 -10.67 11.89
C SER A 6 -13.21 -10.92 10.74
N SER A 7 -13.73 -11.34 9.58
CA SER A 7 -12.94 -11.51 8.35
C SER A 7 -12.32 -10.19 7.87
N LEU A 8 -13.07 -9.09 7.89
CA LEU A 8 -12.54 -7.76 7.55
C LEU A 8 -11.40 -7.36 8.50
N GLY A 9 -11.57 -7.55 9.81
CA GLY A 9 -10.54 -7.28 10.82
C GLY A 9 -9.28 -8.13 10.62
N TYR A 10 -9.46 -9.43 10.33
CA TYR A 10 -8.35 -10.34 10.02
C TYR A 10 -7.57 -9.87 8.78
N ASN A 11 -8.27 -9.54 7.69
CA ASN A 11 -7.64 -9.07 6.46
C ASN A 11 -6.87 -7.76 6.64
N LEU A 12 -7.43 -6.81 7.41
CA LEU A 12 -6.74 -5.56 7.76
C LEU A 12 -5.44 -5.84 8.52
N ARG A 13 -5.48 -6.72 9.52
CA ARG A 13 -4.30 -7.09 10.32
C ARG A 13 -3.21 -7.69 9.44
N ILE A 14 -3.56 -8.62 8.54
CA ILE A 14 -2.58 -9.24 7.64
C ILE A 14 -1.90 -8.20 6.73
N VAL A 15 -2.66 -7.26 6.16
CA VAL A 15 -2.09 -6.18 5.34
C VAL A 15 -1.16 -5.29 6.18
N GLN A 16 -1.57 -4.94 7.40
CA GLN A 16 -0.77 -4.13 8.30
C GLN A 16 0.54 -4.82 8.69
N GLU A 17 0.48 -6.09 9.10
CA GLU A 17 1.63 -6.90 9.47
C GLU A 17 2.60 -7.08 8.29
N PHE A 18 2.08 -7.30 7.08
CA PHE A 18 2.93 -7.45 5.90
C PHE A 18 3.73 -6.17 5.62
N LEU A 19 3.09 -5.01 5.73
CA LEU A 19 3.68 -3.70 5.45
C LEU A 19 4.46 -3.12 6.65
N SER A 20 4.43 -3.78 7.82
CA SER A 20 5.04 -3.29 9.05
C SER A 20 4.66 -1.83 9.39
N ILE A 21 3.39 -1.45 9.17
CA ILE A 21 2.91 -0.08 9.42
C ILE A 21 2.44 0.05 10.88
N PRO A 22 2.98 1.00 11.65
CA PRO A 22 2.57 1.20 13.04
C PRO A 22 1.09 1.63 13.12
N ASN A 23 0.41 1.28 14.20
CA ASN A 23 -1.03 1.47 14.39
C ASN A 23 -1.47 2.93 14.14
N GLU A 24 -0.64 3.89 14.56
CA GLU A 24 -0.92 5.32 14.45
C GLU A 24 -0.95 5.81 13.00
N ARG A 25 -0.23 5.12 12.10
CA ARG A 25 -0.20 5.41 10.66
C ARG A 25 -1.16 4.55 9.85
N PHE A 26 -1.62 3.42 10.38
CA PHE A 26 -2.47 2.48 9.64
C PHE A 26 -3.95 2.94 9.57
N LYS A 27 -4.24 3.80 8.60
CA LYS A 27 -5.56 4.41 8.34
C LYS A 27 -6.46 3.61 7.40
N LEU A 28 -6.03 2.43 6.93
CA LEU A 28 -6.74 1.68 5.88
C LEU A 28 -8.16 1.30 6.28
N LYS A 29 -8.36 0.95 7.56
CA LYS A 29 -9.68 0.70 8.13
C LYS A 29 -10.60 1.91 7.91
N MET A 30 -10.17 3.09 8.36
CA MET A 30 -10.94 4.33 8.24
C MET A 30 -11.28 4.67 6.78
N ILE A 31 -10.32 4.53 5.87
CA ILE A 31 -10.51 4.79 4.44
C ILE A 31 -11.57 3.86 3.86
N LEU A 32 -11.49 2.55 4.15
CA LEU A 32 -12.49 1.59 3.67
C LEU A 32 -13.87 1.86 4.24
N TYR A 33 -14.01 2.22 5.52
CA TYR A 33 -15.30 2.55 6.14
C TYR A 33 -15.93 3.83 5.58
N ALA A 34 -15.15 4.74 5.02
CA ALA A 34 -15.66 5.94 4.36
C ALA A 34 -16.30 5.64 2.98
N LEU A 35 -16.05 4.45 2.42
CA LEU A 35 -16.62 4.05 1.13
C LEU A 35 -18.03 3.46 1.29
N SER A 36 -18.94 3.93 0.44
CA SER A 36 -20.32 3.42 0.32
C SER A 36 -20.39 2.10 -0.47
N ILE A 37 -19.58 1.10 -0.09
CA ILE A 37 -19.53 -0.25 -0.68
C ILE A 37 -19.87 -1.32 0.38
N SER A 38 -20.15 -2.56 -0.03
CA SER A 38 -20.45 -3.66 0.89
C SER A 38 -19.23 -4.05 1.75
N ILE A 39 -19.41 -4.88 2.79
CA ILE A 39 -18.28 -5.37 3.60
C ILE A 39 -17.48 -6.40 2.79
N GLU A 40 -18.17 -7.19 2.00
CA GLU A 40 -17.65 -8.18 1.08
C GLU A 40 -16.73 -7.53 0.04
N ASP A 41 -17.12 -6.38 -0.51
CA ASP A 41 -16.26 -5.61 -1.43
C ASP A 41 -15.02 -5.07 -0.71
N LYS A 42 -15.15 -4.59 0.54
CA LYS A 42 -13.99 -4.16 1.35
C LYS A 42 -13.03 -5.31 1.61
N ILE A 43 -13.54 -6.50 1.93
CA ILE A 43 -12.74 -7.72 2.07
C ILE A 43 -12.05 -8.05 0.74
N THR A 44 -12.78 -8.01 -0.37
CA THR A 44 -12.25 -8.27 -1.72
C THR A 44 -11.13 -7.30 -2.09
N ILE A 45 -11.25 -6.02 -1.74
CA ILE A 45 -10.17 -5.02 -1.89
C ILE A 45 -8.94 -5.44 -1.10
N LEU A 46 -9.10 -5.81 0.17
CA LEU A 46 -7.97 -6.26 1.01
C LEU A 46 -7.32 -7.53 0.46
N GLU A 47 -8.10 -8.48 -0.06
CA GLU A 47 -7.58 -9.68 -0.71
C GLU A 47 -6.77 -9.36 -1.96
N LYS A 48 -7.24 -8.42 -2.79
CA LYS A 48 -6.49 -7.92 -3.95
C LYS A 48 -5.21 -7.21 -3.52
N ILE A 49 -5.22 -6.43 -2.43
CA ILE A 49 -4.02 -5.80 -1.87
C ILE A 49 -3.04 -6.88 -1.39
N LYS A 50 -3.47 -7.87 -0.62
CA LYS A 50 -2.61 -8.97 -0.18
C LYS A 50 -1.96 -9.68 -1.36
N ALA A 51 -2.75 -10.04 -2.38
CA ALA A 51 -2.24 -10.69 -3.58
C ALA A 51 -1.21 -9.83 -4.33
N PHE A 52 -1.45 -8.52 -4.40
CA PHE A 52 -0.50 -7.57 -4.97
C PHE A 52 0.81 -7.46 -4.18
N LEU A 53 0.76 -7.59 -2.85
CA LEU A 53 1.91 -7.44 -1.97
C LEU A 53 2.86 -8.66 -1.96
N ILE A 54 2.34 -9.87 -2.19
CA ILE A 54 3.14 -11.12 -2.14
C ILE A 54 4.45 -11.05 -2.95
N PRO A 55 4.45 -10.58 -4.22
CA PRO A 55 5.69 -10.43 -5.01
C PRO A 55 6.72 -9.48 -4.39
N PHE A 56 6.30 -8.54 -3.54
CA PHE A 56 7.18 -7.57 -2.88
C PHE A 56 7.71 -8.05 -1.52
N SER A 57 7.45 -9.30 -1.15
CA SER A 57 7.91 -9.87 0.13
C SER A 57 9.42 -9.76 0.34
N MET A 58 10.22 -9.79 -0.72
CA MET A 58 11.67 -9.59 -0.67
C MET A 58 12.11 -8.20 -0.19
N PHE A 59 11.23 -7.20 -0.22
CA PHE A 59 11.51 -5.83 0.21
C PHE A 59 10.98 -5.53 1.62
N ARG A 60 10.47 -6.53 2.35
CA ARG A 60 9.81 -6.34 3.65
C ARG A 60 10.65 -5.59 4.68
N ASP A 61 11.97 -5.78 4.65
CA ASP A 61 12.89 -5.14 5.58
C ASP A 61 13.30 -3.72 5.17
N ILE A 62 12.84 -3.24 4.01
CA ILE A 62 13.05 -1.87 3.54
C ILE A 62 11.81 -1.04 3.91
N GLN A 63 11.85 -0.42 5.09
CA GLN A 63 10.70 0.29 5.66
C GLN A 63 10.20 1.44 4.78
N GLU A 64 11.10 2.17 4.12
CA GLU A 64 10.77 3.25 3.19
C GLU A 64 9.96 2.71 2.01
N PHE A 65 10.35 1.57 1.45
CA PHE A 65 9.63 0.91 0.38
C PHE A 65 8.22 0.50 0.83
N MET A 66 8.09 -0.08 2.03
CA MET A 66 6.77 -0.48 2.57
C MET A 66 5.88 0.71 2.88
N ASN A 67 6.45 1.81 3.38
CA ASN A 67 5.72 3.06 3.61
C ASN A 67 5.21 3.66 2.29
N SER A 68 6.06 3.79 1.26
CA SER A 68 5.65 4.28 -0.06
C SER A 68 4.58 3.39 -0.68
N THR A 69 4.76 2.06 -0.61
CA THR A 69 3.75 1.09 -1.07
C THR A 69 2.40 1.32 -0.39
N TYR A 70 2.41 1.51 0.92
CA TYR A 70 1.21 1.78 1.69
C TYR A 70 0.53 3.10 1.29
N ASP A 71 1.30 4.16 1.07
CA ASP A 71 0.77 5.45 0.61
C ASP A 71 0.13 5.34 -0.78
N TYR A 72 0.71 4.55 -1.68
CA TYR A 72 0.12 4.30 -3.01
C TYR A 72 -1.13 3.43 -2.95
N ILE A 73 -1.20 2.44 -2.04
CA ILE A 73 -2.43 1.66 -1.80
C ILE A 73 -3.58 2.59 -1.36
N GLN A 74 -3.33 3.50 -0.43
CA GLN A 74 -4.33 4.47 0.03
C GLN A 74 -4.83 5.33 -1.14
N LYS A 75 -3.91 5.91 -1.93
CA LYS A 75 -4.23 6.70 -3.12
C LYS A 75 -5.06 5.91 -4.13
N THR A 76 -4.75 4.63 -4.35
CA THR A 76 -5.54 3.78 -5.26
C THR A 76 -6.98 3.63 -4.78
N ILE A 77 -7.20 3.43 -3.48
CA ILE A 77 -8.55 3.30 -2.92
C ILE A 77 -9.33 4.60 -3.12
N GLU A 78 -8.68 5.74 -2.87
CA GLU A 78 -9.26 7.07 -3.10
C GLU A 78 -9.63 7.30 -4.57
N ILE A 79 -8.74 6.98 -5.51
CA ILE A 79 -8.96 7.13 -6.97
C ILE A 79 -10.10 6.24 -7.45
N THR A 80 -10.15 5.00 -6.97
CA THR A 80 -11.11 3.99 -7.45
C THR A 80 -12.49 4.14 -6.83
N GLY A 81 -12.62 4.87 -5.70
CA GLY A 81 -13.86 4.97 -4.95
C GLY A 81 -14.40 3.62 -4.48
N GLY A 82 -13.52 2.61 -4.34
CA GLY A 82 -13.92 1.24 -4.00
C GLY A 82 -14.39 0.37 -5.18
N SER A 83 -14.30 0.85 -6.42
CA SER A 83 -14.64 0.07 -7.62
C SER A 83 -13.71 -1.13 -7.82
N LEU A 84 -14.27 -2.35 -7.82
CA LEU A 84 -13.49 -3.59 -7.95
C LEU A 84 -12.97 -3.87 -9.37
N ASN A 85 -13.70 -3.41 -10.40
CA ASN A 85 -13.43 -3.77 -11.80
C ASN A 85 -12.03 -3.32 -12.25
N GLU A 86 -11.58 -2.15 -11.78
CA GLU A 86 -10.32 -1.57 -12.20
C GLU A 86 -9.29 -1.50 -11.07
N PHE A 87 -9.65 -1.95 -9.86
CA PHE A 87 -8.83 -1.77 -8.67
C PHE A 87 -7.40 -2.28 -8.85
N VAL A 88 -7.24 -3.54 -9.29
CA VAL A 88 -5.91 -4.16 -9.44
C VAL A 88 -5.07 -3.43 -10.49
N ARG A 89 -5.68 -3.06 -11.62
CA ARG A 89 -4.99 -2.35 -12.71
C ARG A 89 -4.53 -0.97 -12.25
N ILE A 90 -5.38 -0.25 -11.52
CA ILE A 90 -5.06 1.07 -10.97
C ILE A 90 -4.02 0.94 -9.86
N LEU A 91 -4.12 -0.07 -8.98
CA LEU A 91 -3.12 -0.34 -7.94
C LEU A 91 -1.72 -0.51 -8.53
N ILE A 92 -1.57 -1.42 -9.48
CA ILE A 92 -0.30 -1.69 -10.15
C ILE A 92 0.23 -0.41 -10.81
N ARG A 93 -0.62 0.30 -11.55
CA ARG A 93 -0.22 1.54 -12.24
C ARG A 93 0.22 2.62 -11.25
N THR A 94 -0.55 2.85 -10.19
CA THR A 94 -0.28 3.89 -9.19
C THR A 94 1.03 3.61 -8.45
N VAL A 95 1.26 2.37 -8.03
CA VAL A 95 2.49 1.99 -7.30
C VAL A 95 3.71 2.08 -8.21
N ILE A 96 3.66 1.54 -9.43
CA ILE A 96 4.80 1.59 -10.37
C ILE A 96 5.12 3.03 -10.77
N MET A 97 4.10 3.82 -11.13
CA MET A 97 4.29 5.24 -11.45
C MET A 97 4.90 5.99 -10.27
N GLY A 98 4.48 5.65 -9.06
CA GLY A 98 5.03 6.16 -7.81
C GLY A 98 6.53 5.94 -7.70
N PHE A 99 6.97 4.69 -7.76
CA PHE A 99 8.40 4.36 -7.67
C PHE A 99 9.23 4.94 -8.82
N ILE A 100 8.70 4.98 -10.04
CA ILE A 100 9.38 5.64 -11.16
C ILE A 100 9.56 7.13 -10.87
N GLN A 101 8.54 7.79 -10.33
CA GLN A 101 8.62 9.20 -9.98
C GLN A 101 9.64 9.45 -8.86
N GLU A 102 9.63 8.64 -7.79
CA GLU A 102 10.62 8.71 -6.70
C GLU A 102 12.05 8.55 -7.24
N TYR A 103 12.26 7.61 -8.16
CA TYR A 103 13.56 7.44 -8.83
C TYR A 103 13.94 8.64 -9.71
N VAL A 104 13.00 9.15 -10.51
CA VAL A 104 13.23 10.34 -11.35
C VAL A 104 13.60 11.55 -10.50
N ASP A 105 12.92 11.72 -9.36
CA ASP A 105 13.18 12.81 -8.42
C ASP A 105 14.56 12.65 -7.79
N TYR A 106 14.92 11.43 -7.37
CA TYR A 106 16.28 11.10 -6.92
C TYR A 106 17.34 11.41 -7.98
N VAL A 107 17.14 11.02 -9.24
CA VAL A 107 18.09 11.28 -10.34
C VAL A 107 18.17 12.77 -10.68
N LYS A 108 17.20 13.59 -10.28
CA LYS A 108 17.24 15.05 -10.46
C LYS A 108 17.87 15.78 -9.27
N LEU A 109 18.11 15.11 -8.14
CA LEU A 109 18.85 15.70 -7.03
C LEU A 109 20.26 16.08 -7.49
N SER A 110 20.67 17.30 -7.18
CA SER A 110 22.04 17.77 -7.42
C SER A 110 23.08 17.12 -6.49
N GLN A 111 22.63 16.49 -5.39
CA GLN A 111 23.46 15.89 -4.33
C GLN A 111 23.42 14.35 -4.34
N LYS A 112 23.48 13.73 -5.53
CA LYS A 112 23.41 12.26 -5.66
C LYS A 112 24.43 11.52 -4.80
N GLU A 113 25.62 12.09 -4.64
CA GLU A 113 26.72 11.50 -3.86
C GLU A 113 26.37 11.40 -2.36
N GLU A 114 25.74 12.43 -1.77
CA GLU A 114 25.36 12.40 -0.34
C GLU A 114 24.27 11.36 -0.04
N VAL A 115 23.31 11.18 -0.95
CA VAL A 115 22.25 10.18 -0.78
C VAL A 115 22.79 8.76 -1.02
N PHE A 116 23.68 8.58 -2.01
CA PHE A 116 24.35 7.29 -2.22
C PHE A 116 25.21 6.92 -1.02
N ASP A 117 25.94 7.89 -0.44
CA ASP A 117 26.67 7.73 0.81
C ASP A 117 25.75 7.33 1.97
N TYR A 118 24.58 7.96 2.11
CA TYR A 118 23.61 7.60 3.15
C TYR A 118 23.10 6.16 3.00
N LEU A 119 22.82 5.73 1.77
CA LEU A 119 22.28 4.39 1.47
C LEU A 119 23.33 3.27 1.57
N THR A 120 24.62 3.59 1.53
CA THR A 120 25.72 2.61 1.50
C THR A 120 26.57 2.58 2.76
N ARG A 121 26.32 3.50 3.71
CA ARG A 121 26.94 3.44 5.03
C ARG A 121 26.35 2.27 5.84
N ALA A 122 27.17 1.23 5.97
CA ALA A 122 26.96 0.07 6.83
C ALA A 122 27.09 0.43 8.33
#